data_AF-A0A0C9YTP3-F1
#
_entry.id   AF-A0A0C9YTP3-F1
#
_cell.length_a   1.000
_cell.length_b   1.000
_cell.length_c   1.000
_cell.angle_alpha   90.00
_cell.angle_beta   90.00
_cell.angle_gamma   90.00
#
_symmetry.space_group_name_H-M   'P 1'
#
loop_
_entity.id
_entity.type
_entity.pdbx_description
1 polymer ?
#
loop_
_entity_poly.entity_id
_entity_poly.type
_entity_poly.pdbx_seq_one_letter_code
_entity_poly.pdbx_strand_id
1 'polypeptide(L)'
;ELVHAVWKILLDEDFVNAHKNGIVVKCYDGVYCHIFPQILTYLADYPEKVLLATIRDKGECLCPRCLLPRGYFSRLGLLSDLAA
;
A
#
# COMPACT_ATOMS: atom_id res chain seq x y z
N GLU A 1 -6.22 0.49 -6.07
CA GLU A 1 -6.78 1.75 -5.51
C GLU A 1 -7.18 1.72 -4.04
N LEU A 2 -7.82 0.68 -3.47
CA LEU A 2 -8.29 0.74 -2.07
C LEU A 2 -7.20 1.10 -1.05
N VAL A 3 -6.06 0.38 -1.07
CA VAL A 3 -4.95 0.65 -0.15
C VAL A 3 -4.42 2.06 -0.36
N HIS A 4 -4.17 2.49 -1.59
CA HIS A 4 -3.72 3.85 -1.89
C HIS A 4 -4.70 4.93 -1.40
N ALA A 5 -6.01 4.70 -1.49
CA ALA A 5 -7.03 5.60 -0.97
C ALA A 5 -7.01 5.67 0.56
N VAL A 6 -6.86 4.52 1.24
CA VAL A 6 -6.73 4.48 2.70
C VAL A 6 -5.46 5.21 3.16
N TRP A 7 -4.35 5.05 2.44
CA TRP A 7 -3.10 5.77 2.73
C TRP A 7 -3.26 7.29 2.60
N LYS A 8 -4.05 7.78 1.64
CA LYS A 8 -4.36 9.22 1.54
C LYS A 8 -5.13 9.76 2.75
N ILE A 9 -5.91 8.92 3.42
CA ILE A 9 -6.67 9.30 4.63
C ILE A 9 -5.76 9.22 5.86
N LEU A 10 -4.90 8.19 5.95
CA LEU A 10 -4.03 7.97 7.11
C LEU A 10 -2.80 8.88 7.15
N LEU A 11 -2.25 9.25 5.97
CA LEU A 11 -1.08 10.13 5.86
C LEU A 11 -1.52 11.60 5.70
N ASP A 12 -2.27 12.10 6.67
CA ASP A 12 -2.68 13.50 6.73
C ASP A 12 -1.51 14.43 7.12
N GLU A 13 -1.77 15.73 7.10
CA GLU A 13 -0.75 16.74 7.43
C GLU A 13 -0.22 16.59 8.86
N ASP A 14 -1.09 16.20 9.80
CA ASP A 14 -0.74 15.96 11.19
C ASP A 14 0.20 14.77 11.33
N PHE A 15 -0.07 13.66 10.62
CA PHE A 15 0.83 12.51 10.56
C PHE A 15 2.18 12.89 9.99
N VAL A 16 2.21 13.65 8.88
CA VAL A 16 3.47 14.11 8.26
C VAL A 16 4.27 14.97 9.22
N ASN A 17 3.60 15.88 9.95
CA ASN A 17 4.23 16.72 10.95
C ASN A 17 4.77 15.89 12.13
N ALA A 18 3.97 14.96 12.65
CA ALA A 18 4.37 14.04 13.71
C ALA A 18 5.53 13.13 13.31
N HIS A 19 5.60 12.69 12.06
CA HIS A 19 6.70 11.90 11.55
C HIS A 19 8.00 12.70 11.42
N LYS A 20 7.93 14.00 11.11
CA LYS A 20 9.11 14.88 10.99
C LYS A 20 9.61 15.36 12.34
N ASN A 21 8.69 15.79 13.19
CA ASN A 21 9.00 16.55 14.41
C ASN A 21 8.78 15.75 15.70
N GLY A 22 8.12 14.59 15.61
CA GLY A 22 7.72 13.80 16.76
C GLY A 22 6.49 14.36 17.46
N ILE A 23 5.86 13.53 18.28
CA ILE A 23 4.73 13.90 19.14
C ILE A 23 5.23 13.92 20.58
N VAL A 24 5.05 15.04 21.27
CA VAL A 24 5.40 15.14 22.69
C VAL A 24 4.32 14.45 23.52
N VAL A 25 4.71 13.36 24.20
CA VAL A 25 3.81 12.59 25.05
C VAL A 25 4.43 12.45 26.43
N LYS A 26 3.60 12.61 27.48
CA LYS A 26 3.99 12.30 28.85
C LYS A 26 3.90 10.79 29.05
N CYS A 27 5.06 10.15 29.21
CA CYS A 27 5.16 8.73 29.49
C CYS A 27 4.68 8.41 30.92
N TYR A 28 4.47 7.12 31.19
CA TYR A 28 3.97 6.64 32.49
C TYR A 28 4.89 7.00 33.67
N ASP A 29 6.19 7.09 33.42
CA ASP A 29 7.23 7.51 34.36
C ASP A 29 7.22 9.04 34.64
N GLY A 30 6.34 9.79 33.98
CA GLY A 30 6.21 11.23 34.13
C GLY A 30 7.15 12.04 33.25
N VAL A 31 8.01 11.39 32.46
CA VAL A 31 8.96 12.03 31.54
C VAL A 31 8.26 12.37 30.23
N TYR A 32 8.58 13.53 29.65
CA TYR A 32 8.10 13.89 28.32
C TYR A 32 9.07 13.37 27.26
N CYS A 33 8.56 12.57 26.34
CA CYS A 33 9.32 12.00 25.22
C CYS A 33 8.72 12.43 23.88
N HIS A 34 9.58 12.56 22.86
CA HIS A 34 9.12 12.68 21.47
C HIS A 34 8.93 11.28 20.89
N ILE A 35 7.70 10.94 20.54
CA ILE A 35 7.34 9.67 19.90
C ILE A 35 7.21 9.91 18.40
N PHE A 36 7.87 9.07 17.61
CA PHE A 36 7.81 9.15 16.15
C PHE A 36 6.95 8.00 15.61
N PRO A 37 5.87 8.29 14.87
CA PRO A 37 5.11 7.27 14.17
C PRO A 37 6.00 6.56 13.15
N GLN A 38 6.03 5.22 13.17
CA GLN A 38 6.75 4.42 12.18
C GLN A 38 5.79 3.49 11.45
N ILE A 39 5.82 3.52 10.12
CA ILE A 39 4.97 2.67 9.30
C ILE A 39 5.64 1.30 9.16
N LEU A 40 5.01 0.27 9.71
CA LEU A 40 5.41 -1.12 9.51
C LEU A 40 4.62 -1.68 8.33
N THR A 41 5.31 -1.91 7.21
CA THR A 41 4.69 -2.53 6.03
C THR A 41 4.77 -4.04 6.16
N TYR A 42 3.66 -4.67 6.54
CA TYR A 42 3.51 -6.12 6.40
C TYR A 42 3.30 -6.45 4.92
N LEU A 43 4.23 -7.20 4.34
CA LEU A 43 4.09 -7.73 2.99
C LEU A 43 3.24 -9.00 3.08
N ALA A 44 1.97 -8.87 2.68
CA ALA A 44 1.06 -10.00 2.54
C ALA A 44 1.68 -11.14 1.70
N ASP A 45 1.41 -12.37 2.08
CA ASP A 45 1.75 -13.54 1.29
C ASP A 45 0.90 -13.62 0.01
N TYR A 46 1.19 -14.56 -0.90
CA TYR A 46 0.50 -14.59 -2.19
C TYR A 46 -1.03 -14.79 -2.05
N PRO A 47 -1.54 -15.72 -1.23
CA PRO A 47 -2.99 -15.85 -0.98
C PRO A 47 -3.63 -14.58 -0.44
N GLU A 48 -3.02 -13.90 0.52
CA GLU A 48 -3.53 -12.64 1.07
C GLU A 48 -3.53 -11.52 0.05
N LYS A 49 -2.46 -11.41 -0.78
CA LYS A 49 -2.42 -10.49 -1.91
C LYS A 49 -3.52 -10.76 -2.92
N VAL A 50 -3.83 -12.04 -3.15
CA VAL A 50 -4.90 -12.44 -4.06
C VAL A 50 -6.25 -11.90 -3.59
N LEU A 51 -6.54 -12.08 -2.29
CA LEU A 51 -7.75 -11.57 -1.64
C LEU A 51 -7.80 -10.04 -1.65
N LEU A 52 -6.73 -9.37 -1.21
CA LEU A 52 -6.66 -7.91 -1.10
C LEU A 52 -6.80 -7.20 -2.45
N ALA A 53 -6.15 -7.72 -3.49
CA ALA A 53 -6.19 -7.13 -4.82
C ALA A 53 -7.37 -7.64 -5.67
N THR A 54 -8.19 -8.56 -5.14
CA THR A 54 -9.29 -9.21 -5.87
C THR A 54 -8.83 -9.84 -7.19
N ILE A 55 -7.62 -10.38 -7.21
CA ILE A 55 -7.03 -11.06 -8.37
C ILE A 55 -7.42 -12.55 -8.36
N ARG A 56 -7.24 -13.26 -9.47
CA ARG A 56 -7.55 -14.71 -9.55
C ARG A 56 -6.36 -15.51 -9.02
N ASP A 57 -6.59 -16.38 -8.04
CA ASP A 57 -5.55 -17.30 -7.57
C ASP A 57 -5.12 -18.23 -8.71
N LYS A 58 -3.83 -18.19 -9.07
CA LYS A 58 -3.23 -18.99 -10.16
C LYS A 58 -4.02 -18.94 -11.49
N GLY A 59 -4.78 -17.88 -11.73
CA GLY A 59 -5.52 -17.72 -12.97
C GLY A 59 -4.60 -17.43 -14.15
N GLU A 60 -5.01 -17.84 -15.36
CA GLU A 60 -4.35 -17.44 -16.60
C GLU A 60 -4.36 -15.92 -16.81
N CYS A 61 -5.34 -15.22 -16.22
CA CYS A 61 -5.48 -13.77 -16.24
C CYS A 61 -5.43 -13.23 -14.79
N LEU A 62 -4.73 -12.10 -14.57
CA LEU A 62 -4.48 -11.53 -13.23
C LEU A 62 -5.77 -11.15 -12.50
N CYS A 63 -6.68 -10.40 -13.09
CA CYS A 63 -7.91 -9.94 -12.44
C CYS A 63 -9.17 -10.47 -13.14
N PRO A 64 -10.34 -10.46 -12.46
CA PRO A 64 -11.60 -10.91 -13.02
C PRO A 64 -12.03 -10.22 -14.32
N ARG A 65 -11.50 -9.02 -14.58
CA ARG A 65 -11.83 -8.19 -15.75
C ARG A 65 -10.81 -8.27 -16.87
N CYS A 66 -9.56 -8.63 -16.56
CA CYS A 66 -8.52 -8.63 -17.58
C CYS A 66 -8.63 -9.87 -18.47
N LEU A 67 -8.33 -9.66 -19.75
CA LEU A 67 -8.27 -10.72 -20.77
C LEU A 67 -6.81 -11.06 -21.14
N LEU A 68 -5.83 -10.39 -20.51
CA LEU A 68 -4.43 -10.57 -20.82
C LEU A 68 -3.90 -11.84 -20.15
N PRO A 69 -3.38 -12.82 -20.91
CA PRO A 69 -2.80 -14.03 -20.34
C PRO A 69 -1.46 -13.76 -19.65
N ARG A 70 -1.12 -14.61 -18.68
CA ARG A 70 0.09 -14.51 -17.85
C ARG A 70 1.39 -14.45 -18.62
N GLY A 71 1.47 -15.12 -19.76
CA GLY A 71 2.66 -15.10 -20.63
C GLY A 71 2.99 -13.70 -21.19
N TYR A 72 2.04 -12.77 -21.19
CA TYR A 72 2.22 -11.41 -21.72
C TYR A 72 2.48 -10.37 -20.64
N PHE A 73 2.49 -10.73 -19.35
CA PHE A 73 2.68 -9.76 -18.26
C PHE A 73 4.03 -9.04 -18.33
N SER A 74 5.06 -9.67 -18.89
CA SER A 74 6.36 -9.04 -19.14
C SER A 74 6.30 -7.87 -20.13
N ARG A 75 5.18 -7.73 -20.86
CA ARG A 75 4.95 -6.68 -21.86
C ARG A 75 3.98 -5.60 -21.39
N LEU A 76 3.58 -5.61 -20.10
CA LEU A 76 2.73 -4.56 -19.54
C LEU A 76 3.53 -3.26 -19.34
N GLY A 77 2.86 -2.12 -19.54
CA GLY A 77 3.44 -0.80 -19.27
C GLY A 77 4.33 -0.27 -20.40
N LEU A 78 4.15 -0.78 -21.62
CA LEU A 78 4.85 -0.28 -22.80
C LEU A 78 4.25 1.05 -23.25
N LEU A 79 5.02 1.84 -24.00
CA LEU A 79 4.52 3.09 -24.60
C LEU A 79 3.30 2.85 -25.50
N SER A 80 3.21 1.67 -26.13
CA SER A 80 2.03 1.25 -26.91
C SER A 80 0.75 1.17 -26.07
N ASP A 81 0.85 0.91 -24.77
CA ASP A 81 -0.30 0.79 -23.87
C ASP A 81 -0.86 2.16 -23.47
N LEU A 82 -0.06 3.24 -23.57
CA LEU A 82 -0.48 4.62 -23.28
C LEU A 82 -1.23 5.27 -24.44
N ALA A 83 -1.17 4.66 -25.63
CA ALA A 83 -1.75 5.22 -26.86
C ALA A 83 -3.21 4.82 -27.11
N ALA A 84 -3.83 4.09 -26.16
CA ALA A 84 -5.21 3.60 -26.24
C ALA A 84 -6.20 4.52 -25.53
#